data_AF-A0A250B293-F1
#
_entry.id   AF-A0A250B293-F1
#
_cell.length_a   1.000
_cell.length_b   1.000
_cell.length_c   1.000
_cell.angle_alpha   90.00
_cell.angle_beta   90.00
_cell.angle_gamma   90.00
#
_symmetry.space_group_name_H-M   'P 1'
#
loop_
_entity.id
_entity.type
_entity.pdbx_description
1 polymer ?
#
loop_
_entity_poly.entity_id
_entity_poly.type
_entity_poly.pdbx_seq_one_letter_code
_entity_poly.pdbx_strand_id
1 'polypeptide(L)'
;MRKINLLLSASLCLLLNTAYADSRVTVFYPNRAEVTIKDAATLQSLVVGNPALQGNIWWPGAAIAERSATQLQKQKQQQLLARLGALSAELRQDGDTTIAATVDSVRTQIAGLNIVGRQFVSLDPDWLQLRPDLDRRLAGEYQVFVAPEPKDVSLLGALAPAGKHDFLPGKDVSDYLSGLQRLDGAERSTAWLITPEGEAQSVPIAYWNRRHHEMTPGSLLFLGFASSALPRSYKDINEQIISLLTHRIPD
;
A
#
# COMPACT_ATOMS: atom_id res chain seq x y z
N MET A 1 -31.79 -68.04 -35.52
CA MET A 1 -32.44 -66.71 -35.40
C MET A 1 -31.62 -65.86 -34.42
N ARG A 2 -31.00 -64.77 -34.91
CA ARG A 2 -30.09 -63.90 -34.16
C ARG A 2 -30.89 -63.01 -33.19
N LYS A 3 -30.43 -62.87 -31.94
CA LYS A 3 -30.87 -61.79 -31.03
C LYS A 3 -29.72 -60.80 -30.86
N ILE A 4 -29.97 -59.57 -31.28
CA ILE A 4 -29.08 -58.41 -31.13
C ILE A 4 -29.59 -57.65 -29.91
N ASN A 5 -28.77 -57.51 -28.88
CA ASN A 5 -29.06 -56.62 -27.75
C ASN A 5 -28.33 -55.29 -27.99
N LEU A 6 -29.11 -54.23 -28.21
CA LEU A 6 -28.61 -52.85 -28.28
C LEU A 6 -28.20 -52.39 -26.87
N LEU A 7 -26.99 -51.88 -26.74
CA LEU A 7 -26.52 -51.09 -25.59
C LEU A 7 -26.89 -49.62 -25.85
N LEU A 8 -27.75 -49.03 -25.01
CA LEU A 8 -27.98 -47.58 -24.96
C LEU A 8 -26.92 -46.93 -24.07
N SER A 9 -26.04 -46.13 -24.66
CA SER A 9 -25.13 -45.24 -23.96
C SER A 9 -25.83 -43.90 -23.68
N ALA A 10 -26.11 -43.60 -22.41
CA ALA A 10 -26.60 -42.29 -21.98
C ALA A 10 -25.41 -41.34 -21.78
N SER A 11 -25.27 -40.36 -22.66
CA SER A 11 -24.24 -39.31 -22.58
C SER A 11 -24.73 -38.21 -21.63
N LEU A 12 -24.12 -38.11 -20.46
CA LEU A 12 -24.42 -37.09 -19.45
C LEU A 12 -23.67 -35.79 -19.80
N CYS A 13 -24.35 -34.85 -20.46
CA CYS A 13 -23.84 -33.50 -20.66
C CYS A 13 -23.87 -32.71 -19.34
N LEU A 14 -22.73 -32.58 -18.68
CA LEU A 14 -22.51 -31.60 -17.61
C LEU A 14 -22.45 -30.20 -18.23
N LEU A 15 -23.58 -29.47 -18.17
CA LEU A 15 -23.60 -28.04 -18.40
C LEU A 15 -22.94 -27.36 -17.20
N LEU A 16 -21.65 -27.03 -17.32
CA LEU A 16 -20.98 -26.12 -16.41
C LEU A 16 -21.54 -24.72 -16.65
N ASN A 17 -22.58 -24.34 -15.90
CA ASN A 17 -22.95 -22.95 -15.75
C ASN A 17 -21.78 -22.23 -15.07
N THR A 18 -20.96 -21.53 -15.85
CA THR A 18 -20.09 -20.49 -15.28
C THR A 18 -21.00 -19.35 -14.83
N ALA A 19 -21.51 -19.43 -13.61
CA ALA A 19 -22.08 -18.26 -12.95
C ALA A 19 -20.95 -17.22 -12.92
N TYR A 20 -21.04 -16.20 -13.78
CA TYR A 20 -20.20 -15.03 -13.65
C TYR A 20 -20.55 -14.43 -12.29
N ALA A 21 -19.65 -14.57 -11.32
CA ALA A 21 -19.87 -13.99 -10.01
C ALA A 21 -19.97 -12.46 -10.18
N ASP A 22 -21.14 -11.91 -9.89
CA ASP A 22 -21.37 -10.46 -9.88
C ASP A 22 -20.34 -9.79 -8.97
N SER A 23 -19.74 -8.70 -9.45
CA SER A 23 -18.84 -7.90 -8.64
C SER A 23 -19.65 -6.96 -7.75
N ARG A 24 -19.14 -6.72 -6.55
CA ARG A 24 -19.68 -5.73 -5.62
C ARG A 24 -18.54 -4.84 -5.16
N VAL A 25 -18.57 -3.58 -5.55
CA VAL A 25 -17.51 -2.60 -5.24
C VAL A 25 -18.07 -1.53 -4.32
N THR A 26 -17.54 -1.43 -3.10
CA THR A 26 -17.87 -0.34 -2.17
C THR A 26 -16.83 0.75 -2.27
N VAL A 27 -17.26 1.96 -2.67
CA VAL A 27 -16.41 3.14 -2.79
C VAL A 27 -16.47 3.96 -1.51
N PHE A 28 -15.31 4.19 -0.90
CA PHE A 28 -15.08 5.01 0.29
C PHE A 28 -14.52 6.37 -0.11
N TYR A 29 -15.04 7.41 0.53
CA TYR A 29 -14.62 8.80 0.35
C TYR A 29 -14.25 9.40 1.71
N PRO A 30 -13.37 10.41 1.78
CA PRO A 30 -13.03 11.06 3.03
C PRO A 30 -14.21 11.83 3.64
N ASN A 31 -15.04 12.47 2.80
CA ASN A 31 -16.00 13.50 3.24
C ASN A 31 -17.46 13.24 2.81
N ARG A 32 -17.80 12.00 2.42
CA ARG A 32 -19.19 11.63 2.09
C ARG A 32 -19.46 10.15 2.33
N ALA A 33 -20.74 9.78 2.32
CA ALA A 33 -21.17 8.39 2.48
C ALA A 33 -20.60 7.48 1.39
N GLU A 34 -20.32 6.24 1.77
CA GLU A 34 -19.88 5.19 0.85
C GLU A 34 -20.99 4.85 -0.16
N VAL A 35 -20.58 4.40 -1.35
CA VAL A 35 -21.50 4.00 -2.42
C VAL A 35 -21.15 2.58 -2.87
N THR A 36 -22.14 1.70 -2.98
CA THR A 36 -21.93 0.37 -3.57
C THR A 36 -22.32 0.37 -5.05
N ILE A 37 -21.38 -0.05 -5.89
CA ILE A 37 -21.58 -0.38 -7.29
C ILE A 37 -21.74 -1.89 -7.40
N LYS A 38 -22.76 -2.35 -8.13
CA LYS A 38 -22.96 -3.76 -8.45
C LYS A 38 -22.63 -3.99 -9.93
N ASP A 39 -22.19 -5.20 -10.23
CA ASP A 39 -22.09 -5.76 -11.58
C ASP A 39 -21.12 -4.99 -12.50
N ALA A 40 -20.08 -4.38 -11.91
CA ALA A 40 -18.97 -3.81 -12.66
C ALA A 40 -18.10 -4.96 -13.23
N ALA A 41 -18.16 -5.20 -14.54
CA ALA A 41 -17.51 -6.35 -15.14
C ALA A 41 -15.96 -6.27 -15.10
N THR A 42 -15.42 -5.07 -15.28
CA THR A 42 -13.98 -4.80 -15.38
C THR A 42 -13.57 -3.50 -14.68
N LEU A 43 -12.26 -3.30 -14.46
CA LEU A 43 -11.72 -2.04 -13.92
C LEU A 43 -12.11 -0.84 -14.77
N GLN A 44 -12.04 -0.97 -16.10
CA GLN A 44 -12.45 0.10 -17.00
C GLN A 44 -13.93 0.43 -16.83
N SER A 45 -14.82 -0.57 -16.81
CA SER A 45 -16.26 -0.33 -16.59
C SER A 45 -16.59 0.22 -15.20
N LEU A 46 -15.71 -0.02 -14.23
CA LEU A 46 -15.84 0.51 -12.87
C LEU A 46 -15.52 2.00 -12.84
N VAL A 47 -14.39 2.42 -13.42
CA VAL A 47 -13.91 3.81 -13.28
C VAL A 47 -14.40 4.73 -14.41
N VAL A 48 -14.56 4.21 -15.63
CA VAL A 48 -14.97 5.00 -16.79
C VAL A 48 -16.49 5.12 -16.80
N GLY A 49 -16.99 6.33 -16.64
CA GLY A 49 -18.41 6.64 -16.79
C GLY A 49 -19.30 6.30 -15.58
N ASN A 50 -18.75 5.75 -14.49
CA ASN A 50 -19.53 5.49 -13.27
C ASN A 50 -19.72 6.76 -12.42
N PRO A 51 -20.95 7.23 -12.17
CA PRO A 51 -21.20 8.47 -11.41
C PRO A 51 -20.62 8.48 -9.99
N ALA A 52 -20.44 7.31 -9.37
CA ALA A 52 -19.81 7.21 -8.06
C ALA A 52 -18.31 7.59 -8.11
N LEU A 53 -17.65 7.36 -9.23
CA LEU A 53 -16.23 7.60 -9.44
C LEU A 53 -15.97 8.80 -10.38
N GLN A 54 -16.91 9.74 -10.43
CA GLN A 54 -16.78 11.03 -11.11
C GLN A 54 -16.51 12.16 -10.10
N GLY A 55 -15.80 13.20 -10.55
CA GLY A 55 -15.52 14.41 -9.76
C GLY A 55 -14.04 14.61 -9.48
N ASN A 56 -13.73 15.31 -8.39
CA ASN A 56 -12.35 15.60 -7.98
C ASN A 56 -11.73 14.39 -7.27
N ILE A 57 -11.19 13.45 -8.06
CA ILE A 57 -10.50 12.25 -7.59
C ILE A 57 -9.04 12.33 -8.03
N TRP A 58 -8.14 12.16 -7.07
CA TRP A 58 -6.72 11.98 -7.30
C TRP A 58 -6.41 10.50 -7.53
N TRP A 59 -6.41 10.09 -8.80
CA TRP A 59 -6.21 8.69 -9.21
C TRP A 59 -4.90 8.06 -8.72
N PRO A 60 -3.76 8.77 -8.67
CA PRO A 60 -2.55 8.28 -8.01
C PRO A 60 -2.76 7.78 -6.58
N GLY A 61 -3.59 8.47 -5.80
CA GLY A 61 -3.91 8.09 -4.42
C GLY A 61 -5.03 7.06 -4.30
N ALA A 62 -5.74 6.75 -5.39
CA ALA A 62 -6.83 5.80 -5.36
C ALA A 62 -6.29 4.36 -5.14
N ALA A 63 -7.05 3.56 -4.40
CA ALA A 63 -6.68 2.18 -4.15
C ALA A 63 -7.90 1.26 -4.25
N ILE A 64 -7.77 0.17 -4.99
CA ILE A 64 -8.72 -0.94 -4.92
C ILE A 64 -8.13 -2.04 -4.05
N ALA A 65 -8.94 -2.59 -3.15
CA ALA A 65 -8.55 -3.59 -2.18
C ALA A 65 -9.53 -4.74 -2.13
N GLU A 66 -9.02 -5.92 -1.83
CA GLU A 66 -9.82 -7.10 -1.53
C GLU A 66 -9.93 -7.31 -0.03
N ARG A 67 -11.07 -7.82 0.43
CA ARG A 67 -11.34 -8.04 1.86
C ARG A 67 -10.40 -9.07 2.47
N SER A 68 -10.17 -10.19 1.78
CA SER A 68 -9.25 -11.26 2.21
C SER A 68 -7.80 -10.77 2.27
N ALA A 69 -7.35 -10.06 1.23
CA ALA A 69 -6.02 -9.45 1.20
C ALA A 69 -5.85 -8.41 2.31
N THR A 70 -6.88 -7.62 2.61
CA THR A 70 -6.87 -6.66 3.72
C THR A 70 -6.65 -7.36 5.06
N GLN A 71 -7.33 -8.49 5.29
CA GLN A 71 -7.12 -9.26 6.52
C GLN A 71 -5.69 -9.79 6.63
N LEU A 72 -5.11 -10.26 5.53
CA LEU A 72 -3.72 -10.72 5.50
C LEU A 72 -2.74 -9.57 5.82
N GLN A 73 -2.94 -8.39 5.24
CA GLN A 73 -2.05 -7.25 5.52
C GLN A 73 -2.18 -6.74 6.96
N LYS A 74 -3.38 -6.77 7.55
CA LYS A 74 -3.58 -6.47 8.98
C LYS A 74 -2.87 -7.48 9.89
N GLN A 75 -2.88 -8.76 9.53
CA GLN A 75 -2.11 -9.78 10.25
C GLN A 75 -0.59 -9.51 10.17
N LYS A 76 -0.09 -9.15 8.97
CA LYS A 76 1.32 -8.76 8.80
C LYS A 76 1.68 -7.51 9.63
N GLN A 77 0.80 -6.51 9.69
CA GLN A 77 0.98 -5.34 10.56
C GLN A 77 1.09 -5.76 12.03
N GLN A 78 0.20 -6.60 12.53
CA GLN A 78 0.23 -7.07 13.92
C GLN A 78 1.52 -7.85 14.24
N GLN A 79 1.96 -8.73 13.33
CA GLN A 79 3.21 -9.47 13.46
C GLN A 79 4.42 -8.53 13.48
N LEU A 80 4.45 -7.54 12.59
CA LEU A 80 5.51 -6.53 12.55
C LEU A 80 5.56 -5.72 13.84
N LEU A 81 4.40 -5.29 14.37
CA LEU A 81 4.32 -4.54 15.63
C LEU A 81 4.82 -5.37 16.82
N ALA A 82 4.51 -6.67 16.86
CA ALA A 82 5.03 -7.57 17.88
C ALA A 82 6.55 -7.71 17.76
N ARG A 83 7.06 -7.84 16.53
CA ARG A 83 8.48 -7.98 16.24
C ARG A 83 9.28 -6.72 16.58
N LEU A 84 8.75 -5.52 16.29
CA LEU A 84 9.33 -4.26 16.73
C LEU A 84 9.35 -4.17 18.27
N GLY A 85 8.31 -4.66 18.95
CA GLY A 85 8.29 -4.76 20.41
C GLY A 85 9.39 -5.67 20.96
N ALA A 86 9.61 -6.83 20.34
CA ALA A 86 10.69 -7.75 20.72
C ALA A 86 12.08 -7.14 20.47
N LEU A 87 12.30 -6.51 19.30
CA LEU A 87 13.53 -5.78 18.98
C LEU A 87 13.83 -4.70 20.04
N SER A 88 12.82 -3.91 20.40
CA SER A 88 12.93 -2.86 21.40
C SER A 88 13.29 -3.42 22.79
N ALA A 89 12.81 -4.61 23.15
CA ALA A 89 13.17 -5.27 24.40
C ALA A 89 14.62 -5.79 24.38
N GLU A 90 15.04 -6.42 23.29
CA GLU A 90 16.40 -6.94 23.07
C GLU A 90 17.44 -5.81 23.14
N LEU A 91 17.21 -4.72 22.41
CA LEU A 91 18.08 -3.53 22.44
C LEU A 91 18.26 -2.96 23.86
N ARG A 92 17.21 -2.98 24.69
CA ARG A 92 17.33 -2.54 26.10
C ARG A 92 18.19 -3.47 26.93
N GLN A 93 18.10 -4.78 26.70
CA GLN A 93 18.92 -5.76 27.41
C GLN A 93 20.41 -5.60 27.06
N ASP A 94 20.69 -5.21 25.82
CA ASP A 94 22.05 -4.95 25.34
C ASP A 94 22.59 -3.55 25.72
N GLY A 95 21.76 -2.70 26.34
CA GLY A 95 22.12 -1.34 26.78
C GLY A 95 21.85 -0.24 25.75
N ASP A 96 21.38 -0.57 24.54
CA ASP A 96 21.06 0.34 23.45
C ASP A 96 19.69 1.03 23.63
N THR A 97 19.51 1.66 24.79
CA THR A 97 18.22 2.23 25.23
C THR A 97 17.68 3.34 24.33
N THR A 98 18.53 4.15 23.69
CA THR A 98 18.09 5.22 22.78
C THR A 98 17.64 4.69 21.42
N ILE A 99 18.27 3.63 20.92
CA ILE A 99 17.83 2.92 19.71
C ILE A 99 16.50 2.23 20.00
N ALA A 100 16.34 1.60 21.18
CA ALA A 100 15.06 1.02 21.59
C ALA A 100 13.92 2.06 21.62
N ALA A 101 14.18 3.27 22.13
CA ALA A 101 13.21 4.37 22.10
C ALA A 101 12.85 4.78 20.66
N THR A 102 13.82 4.75 19.74
CA THR A 102 13.59 4.99 18.31
C THR A 102 12.70 3.91 17.71
N VAL A 103 12.94 2.63 18.04
CA VAL A 103 12.09 1.51 17.61
C VAL A 103 10.65 1.67 18.12
N ASP A 104 10.45 2.11 19.36
CA ASP A 104 9.10 2.35 19.90
C ASP A 104 8.38 3.51 19.22
N SER A 105 9.10 4.58 18.86
CA SER A 105 8.56 5.68 18.06
C SER A 105 8.06 5.16 16.71
N VAL A 106 8.90 4.42 15.98
CA VAL A 106 8.52 3.81 14.70
C VAL A 106 7.34 2.86 14.87
N ARG A 107 7.36 2.00 15.89
CA ARG A 107 6.25 1.09 16.18
C ARG A 107 4.93 1.82 16.39
N THR A 108 4.94 2.95 17.09
CA THR A 108 3.75 3.79 17.31
C THR A 108 3.24 4.38 15.99
N GLN A 109 4.14 4.88 15.14
CA GLN A 109 3.78 5.37 13.81
C GLN A 109 3.12 4.27 12.96
N ILE A 110 3.70 3.06 12.92
CA ILE A 110 3.17 1.93 12.16
C ILE A 110 1.82 1.44 12.71
N ALA A 111 1.60 1.53 14.02
CA ALA A 111 0.33 1.13 14.64
C ALA A 111 -0.84 2.05 14.24
N GLY A 112 -0.56 3.31 13.92
CA GLY A 112 -1.57 4.28 13.49
C GLY A 112 -1.98 4.17 12.01
N LEU A 113 -1.34 3.31 11.22
CA LEU A 113 -1.58 3.23 9.78
C LEU A 113 -2.83 2.41 9.43
N ASN A 114 -3.62 2.96 8.50
CA ASN A 114 -4.71 2.25 7.84
C ASN A 114 -4.17 1.42 6.67
N ILE A 115 -4.00 0.12 6.91
CA ILE A 115 -3.49 -0.83 5.92
C ILE A 115 -4.64 -1.60 5.25
N VAL A 116 -4.57 -1.70 3.94
CA VAL A 116 -5.53 -2.44 3.11
C VAL A 116 -4.84 -3.45 2.20
N GLY A 117 -5.60 -4.42 1.71
CA GLY A 117 -5.15 -5.41 0.73
C GLY A 117 -5.10 -4.83 -0.68
N ARG A 118 -4.35 -3.74 -0.87
CA ARG A 118 -4.20 -3.02 -2.13
C ARG A 118 -3.84 -3.99 -3.25
N GLN A 119 -4.57 -3.90 -4.35
CA GLN A 119 -4.19 -4.49 -5.61
C GLN A 119 -3.35 -3.46 -6.38
N PHE A 120 -2.15 -3.85 -6.80
CA PHE A 120 -1.24 -3.00 -7.55
C PHE A 120 -1.68 -2.92 -9.02
N VAL A 121 -2.74 -2.15 -9.25
CA VAL A 121 -3.33 -1.83 -10.56
C VAL A 121 -3.63 -0.35 -10.61
N SER A 122 -3.48 0.26 -11.78
CA SER A 122 -3.90 1.64 -11.99
C SER A 122 -5.42 1.72 -12.05
N LEU A 123 -5.98 2.72 -11.36
CA LEU A 123 -7.39 3.09 -11.43
C LEU A 123 -7.62 4.34 -12.30
N ASP A 124 -6.55 4.87 -12.92
CA ASP A 124 -6.63 6.04 -13.78
C ASP A 124 -7.46 5.72 -15.05
N PRO A 125 -8.57 6.43 -15.29
CA PRO A 125 -9.43 6.23 -16.47
C PRO A 125 -8.68 6.40 -17.80
N ASP A 126 -7.72 7.31 -17.89
CA ASP A 126 -6.96 7.54 -19.12
C ASP A 126 -5.97 6.40 -19.35
N TRP A 127 -5.32 5.92 -18.29
CA TRP A 127 -4.44 4.75 -18.36
C TRP A 127 -5.19 3.50 -18.84
N LEU A 128 -6.37 3.23 -18.29
CA LEU A 128 -7.17 2.05 -18.65
C LEU A 128 -7.74 2.15 -20.08
N GLN A 129 -8.09 3.36 -20.53
CA GLN A 129 -8.52 3.57 -21.92
C GLN A 129 -7.38 3.38 -22.93
N LEU A 130 -6.16 3.82 -22.59
CA LEU A 130 -4.99 3.66 -23.45
C LEU A 130 -4.41 2.24 -23.41
N ARG A 131 -4.68 1.47 -22.34
CA ARG A 131 -4.12 0.14 -22.08
C ARG A 131 -5.22 -0.89 -21.80
N PRO A 132 -6.05 -1.24 -22.79
CA PRO A 132 -7.10 -2.26 -22.61
C PRO A 132 -6.52 -3.65 -22.28
N ASP A 133 -5.24 -3.90 -22.56
CA ASP A 133 -4.52 -5.10 -22.15
C ASP A 133 -4.35 -5.23 -20.62
N LEU A 134 -4.47 -4.11 -19.89
CA LEU A 134 -4.38 -4.06 -18.43
C LEU A 134 -5.75 -4.03 -17.75
N ASP A 135 -6.85 -4.04 -18.51
CA ASP A 135 -8.20 -4.06 -17.96
C ASP A 135 -8.50 -5.42 -17.32
N ARG A 136 -8.63 -5.43 -15.99
CA ARG A 136 -8.87 -6.66 -15.23
C ARG A 136 -10.35 -6.88 -15.01
N ARG A 137 -10.76 -8.14 -15.11
CA ARG A 137 -12.09 -8.57 -14.70
C ARG A 137 -12.25 -8.46 -13.19
N LEU A 138 -13.41 -7.97 -12.76
CA LEU A 138 -13.81 -7.94 -11.36
C LEU A 138 -14.81 -9.07 -11.10
N ALA A 139 -14.56 -9.85 -10.05
CA ALA A 139 -15.45 -10.91 -9.58
C ALA A 139 -15.39 -10.99 -8.05
N GLY A 140 -16.51 -10.79 -7.37
CA GLY A 140 -16.57 -10.77 -5.90
C GLY A 140 -16.53 -9.37 -5.28
N GLU A 141 -16.10 -9.29 -4.03
CA GLU A 141 -16.18 -8.07 -3.20
C GLU A 141 -14.88 -7.26 -3.20
N TYR A 142 -15.00 -5.99 -3.60
CA TYR A 142 -13.90 -5.03 -3.61
C TYR A 142 -14.24 -3.77 -2.81
N GLN A 143 -13.22 -3.13 -2.28
CA GLN A 143 -13.28 -1.81 -1.65
C GLN A 143 -12.43 -0.86 -2.48
N VAL A 144 -12.96 0.30 -2.84
CA VAL A 144 -12.22 1.35 -3.54
C VAL A 144 -12.14 2.55 -2.63
N PHE A 145 -10.93 3.06 -2.39
CA PHE A 145 -10.67 4.25 -1.61
C PHE A 145 -10.25 5.36 -2.55
N VAL A 146 -10.94 6.49 -2.49
CA VAL A 146 -10.64 7.68 -3.31
C VAL A 146 -10.58 8.92 -2.44
N ALA A 147 -9.71 9.86 -2.81
CA ALA A 147 -9.52 11.12 -2.12
C ALA A 147 -9.25 12.24 -3.16
N PRO A 148 -9.48 13.51 -2.82
CA PRO A 148 -8.97 14.63 -3.60
C PRO A 148 -7.44 14.68 -3.53
N GLU A 149 -6.82 15.49 -4.39
CA GLU A 149 -5.36 15.67 -4.37
C GLU A 149 -4.92 16.25 -3.01
N PRO A 150 -4.02 15.56 -2.28
CA PRO A 150 -3.50 16.05 -1.02
C PRO A 150 -2.59 17.26 -1.26
N LYS A 151 -2.37 18.07 -0.22
CA LYS A 151 -1.40 19.19 -0.25
C LYS A 151 -0.15 18.88 0.57
N ASP A 152 -0.03 17.64 1.03
CA ASP A 152 0.98 17.20 1.96
C ASP A 152 1.69 15.93 1.47
N VAL A 153 2.84 15.69 2.08
CA VAL A 153 3.58 14.44 2.05
C VAL A 153 3.74 13.92 3.48
N SER A 154 3.97 12.62 3.64
CA SER A 154 4.18 12.01 4.95
C SER A 154 5.65 11.66 5.17
N LEU A 155 6.22 12.02 6.33
CA LEU A 155 7.57 11.65 6.73
C LEU A 155 7.49 10.74 7.96
N LEU A 156 7.88 9.47 7.79
CA LEU A 156 7.83 8.45 8.85
C LEU A 156 9.20 7.81 9.06
N GLY A 157 9.34 7.08 10.17
CA GLY A 157 10.51 6.27 10.50
C GLY A 157 11.32 6.84 11.66
N ALA A 158 12.64 6.63 11.61
CA ALA A 158 13.59 6.97 12.66
C ALA A 158 13.94 8.48 12.65
N LEU A 159 12.91 9.33 12.68
CA LEU A 159 12.99 10.79 12.68
C LEU A 159 11.96 11.40 13.63
N ALA A 160 12.16 12.66 13.99
CA ALA A 160 11.22 13.45 14.78
C ALA A 160 11.23 14.93 14.36
N PRO A 161 10.07 15.61 14.28
CA PRO A 161 8.73 15.03 14.31
C PRO A 161 8.44 14.16 13.07
N ALA A 162 7.67 13.09 13.25
CA ALA A 162 7.07 12.32 12.15
C ALA A 162 5.64 12.81 11.88
N GLY A 163 5.17 12.70 10.65
CA GLY A 163 3.80 13.07 10.28
C GLY A 163 3.68 13.73 8.91
N LYS A 164 2.64 14.53 8.73
CA LYS A 164 2.36 15.28 7.50
C LYS A 164 3.18 16.57 7.43
N HIS A 165 3.70 16.86 6.25
CA HIS A 165 4.44 18.07 5.92
C HIS A 165 3.90 18.64 4.60
N ASP A 166 3.89 19.96 4.47
CA ASP A 166 3.45 20.61 3.24
C ASP A 166 4.24 20.11 2.03
N PHE A 167 3.53 19.81 0.95
CA PHE A 167 4.17 19.48 -0.32
C PHE A 167 4.83 20.72 -0.91
N LEU A 168 6.11 20.59 -1.25
CA LEU A 168 6.93 21.65 -1.83
C LEU A 168 7.33 21.27 -3.27
N PRO A 169 6.76 21.92 -4.30
CA PRO A 169 7.08 21.66 -5.70
C PRO A 169 8.57 21.90 -6.01
N GLY A 170 9.18 20.98 -6.79
CA GLY A 170 10.57 21.11 -7.25
C GLY A 170 11.63 20.92 -6.15
N LYS A 171 11.23 20.56 -4.92
CA LYS A 171 12.16 20.27 -3.83
C LYS A 171 12.64 18.84 -3.89
N ASP A 172 13.93 18.68 -3.59
CA ASP A 172 14.55 17.38 -3.44
C ASP A 172 14.05 16.70 -2.16
N VAL A 173 13.97 15.36 -2.16
CA VAL A 173 13.61 14.55 -0.99
C VAL A 173 14.45 14.87 0.24
N SER A 174 15.73 15.20 0.08
CA SER A 174 16.59 15.57 1.22
C SER A 174 16.20 16.90 1.87
N ASP A 175 15.56 17.81 1.13
CA ASP A 175 15.14 19.11 1.66
C ASP A 175 14.00 18.94 2.70
N TYR A 176 13.15 17.92 2.56
CA TYR A 176 12.12 17.57 3.55
C TYR A 176 12.68 17.08 4.88
N LEU A 177 13.92 16.59 4.89
CA LEU A 177 14.61 16.15 6.11
C LEU A 177 15.31 17.31 6.83
N SER A 178 15.39 18.50 6.20
CA SER A 178 16.00 19.68 6.80
C SER A 178 15.21 20.17 8.00
N GLY A 179 15.86 20.31 9.15
CA GLY A 179 15.24 20.74 10.40
C GLY A 179 14.54 19.63 11.19
N LEU A 180 14.51 18.40 10.67
CA LEU A 180 14.06 17.24 11.44
C LEU A 180 15.23 16.63 12.22
N GLN A 181 14.94 16.16 13.42
CA GLN A 181 15.88 15.38 14.20
C GLN A 181 15.90 13.96 13.66
N ARG A 182 17.07 13.52 13.20
CA ARG A 182 17.33 12.10 12.96
C ARG A 182 17.53 11.40 14.32
N LEU A 183 16.76 10.35 14.57
CA LEU A 183 16.83 9.60 15.82
C LEU A 183 18.02 8.63 15.84
N ASP A 184 18.37 8.13 17.03
CA ASP A 184 19.48 7.20 17.20
C ASP A 184 19.22 5.89 16.45
N GLY A 185 20.26 5.40 15.76
CA GLY A 185 20.17 4.20 14.94
C GLY A 185 19.45 4.39 13.60
N ALA A 186 19.10 5.61 13.20
CA ALA A 186 18.52 5.88 11.89
C ALA A 186 19.54 5.75 10.74
N GLU A 187 19.03 5.34 9.57
CA GLU A 187 19.80 5.34 8.32
C GLU A 187 20.26 6.76 7.96
N ARG A 188 21.46 6.86 7.37
CA ARG A 188 22.10 8.16 7.10
C ARG A 188 22.23 8.49 5.63
N SER A 189 22.24 7.48 4.77
CA SER A 189 22.58 7.60 3.35
C SER A 189 21.38 7.52 2.44
N THR A 190 20.37 6.75 2.82
CA THR A 190 19.21 6.46 1.97
C THR A 190 17.91 6.53 2.76
N ALA A 191 16.84 6.93 2.08
CA ALA A 191 15.47 6.80 2.55
C ALA A 191 14.66 6.03 1.50
N TRP A 192 13.43 5.65 1.84
CA TRP A 192 12.51 5.01 0.91
C TRP A 192 11.38 5.97 0.56
N LEU A 193 11.30 6.34 -0.71
CA LEU A 193 10.18 7.10 -1.26
C LEU A 193 9.11 6.12 -1.71
N ILE A 194 7.90 6.29 -1.19
CA ILE A 194 6.72 5.47 -1.48
C ILE A 194 5.66 6.37 -2.09
N THR A 195 5.39 6.16 -3.37
CA THR A 195 4.41 6.98 -4.11
C THR A 195 2.98 6.68 -3.63
N PRO A 196 2.00 7.56 -3.94
CA PRO A 196 0.60 7.30 -3.67
C PRO A 196 0.11 5.96 -4.22
N GLU A 197 0.61 5.52 -5.38
CA GLU A 197 0.28 4.26 -6.05
C GLU A 197 0.86 3.03 -5.35
N GLY A 198 1.80 3.23 -4.42
CA GLY A 198 2.43 2.18 -3.64
C GLY A 198 3.72 1.65 -4.24
N GLU A 199 4.32 2.38 -5.19
CA GLU A 199 5.67 2.07 -5.68
C GLU A 199 6.70 2.51 -4.64
N ALA A 200 7.65 1.63 -4.31
CA ALA A 200 8.72 1.92 -3.36
C ALA A 200 10.06 1.99 -4.06
N GLN A 201 10.81 3.07 -3.81
CA GLN A 201 12.16 3.25 -4.35
C GLN A 201 13.11 3.79 -3.29
N SER A 202 14.35 3.28 -3.28
CA SER A 202 15.41 3.80 -2.43
C SER A 202 15.97 5.09 -3.04
N VAL A 203 15.95 6.17 -2.27
CA VAL A 203 16.46 7.48 -2.69
C VAL A 203 17.65 7.90 -1.81
N PRO A 204 18.73 8.45 -2.40
CA PRO A 204 19.85 8.96 -1.62
C PRO A 204 19.49 10.28 -0.93
N ILE A 205 19.93 10.44 0.32
CA ILE A 205 19.62 11.63 1.14
C ILE A 205 20.88 12.25 1.78
N ALA A 206 22.05 11.61 1.66
CA ALA A 206 23.27 12.17 2.20
C ALA A 206 23.94 13.11 1.20
N TYR A 207 24.76 14.01 1.75
CA TYR A 207 25.51 14.97 0.94
C TYR A 207 26.40 14.28 -0.12
N TRP A 208 27.04 13.17 0.23
CA TRP A 208 27.99 12.46 -0.63
C TRP A 208 27.36 11.61 -1.74
N ASN A 209 26.07 11.28 -1.64
CA ASN A 209 25.37 10.48 -2.65
C ASN A 209 24.18 11.21 -3.26
N ARG A 210 24.09 12.54 -3.06
CA ARG A 210 22.91 13.33 -3.42
C ARG A 210 22.60 13.19 -4.90
N ARG A 211 21.36 12.82 -5.18
CA ARG A 211 20.75 12.82 -6.51
C ARG A 211 19.34 13.34 -6.37
N HIS A 212 18.97 14.30 -7.22
CA HIS A 212 17.68 14.95 -7.16
C HIS A 212 16.55 13.93 -7.37
N HIS A 213 15.67 13.80 -6.38
CA HIS A 213 14.41 13.08 -6.49
C HIS A 213 13.31 13.92 -5.87
N GLU A 214 12.16 13.98 -6.52
CA GLU A 214 11.01 14.75 -6.05
C GLU A 214 9.96 13.81 -5.48
N MET A 215 9.26 14.29 -4.45
CA MET A 215 8.04 13.64 -3.98
C MET A 215 6.86 14.10 -4.83
N THR A 216 5.81 13.29 -4.92
CA THR A 216 4.51 13.73 -5.43
C THR A 216 3.55 13.97 -4.26
N PRO A 217 2.48 14.76 -4.43
CA PRO A 217 1.45 14.91 -3.41
C PRO A 217 0.94 13.55 -2.91
N GLY A 218 0.93 13.37 -1.58
CA GLY A 218 0.52 12.12 -0.92
C GLY A 218 1.60 11.06 -0.84
N SER A 219 2.81 11.32 -1.37
CA SER A 219 3.97 10.45 -1.19
C SER A 219 4.37 10.33 0.28
N LEU A 220 5.05 9.23 0.59
CA LEU A 220 5.63 8.99 1.91
C LEU A 220 7.13 8.80 1.78
N LEU A 221 7.89 9.49 2.63
CA LEU A 221 9.32 9.24 2.81
C LEU A 221 9.52 8.48 4.11
N PHE A 222 10.08 7.29 4.03
CA PHE A 222 10.41 6.44 5.17
C PHE A 222 11.92 6.46 5.43
N LEU A 223 12.31 6.97 6.60
CA LEU A 223 13.68 6.86 7.10
C LEU A 223 13.82 5.60 7.95
N GLY A 224 14.45 4.56 7.38
CA GLY A 224 14.66 3.29 8.07
C GLY A 224 15.72 3.34 9.16
N PHE A 225 15.96 2.19 9.78
CA PHE A 225 17.09 1.99 10.69
C PHE A 225 18.37 1.71 9.91
N ALA A 226 19.49 2.24 10.39
CA ALA A 226 20.81 1.90 9.89
C ALA A 226 21.04 0.40 10.10
N SER A 227 21.62 -0.27 9.11
CA SER A 227 21.88 -1.70 9.23
C SER A 227 22.75 -2.00 10.46
N SER A 228 23.75 -1.17 10.77
CA SER A 228 24.61 -1.32 11.96
C SER A 228 23.87 -1.21 13.30
N ALA A 229 22.71 -0.56 13.34
CA ALA A 229 21.89 -0.37 14.56
C ALA A 229 20.95 -1.56 14.84
N LEU A 230 20.86 -2.52 13.90
CA LEU A 230 19.98 -3.67 14.02
C LEU A 230 20.77 -4.95 14.33
N PRO A 231 20.32 -5.76 15.32
CA PRO A 231 20.82 -7.12 15.51
C PRO A 231 20.60 -7.97 14.25
N ARG A 232 21.38 -9.05 14.11
CA ARG A 232 21.37 -9.90 12.91
C ARG A 232 19.98 -10.48 12.61
N SER A 233 19.21 -10.82 13.64
CA SER A 233 17.85 -11.38 13.58
C SER A 233 16.79 -10.39 13.06
N TYR A 234 17.10 -9.10 12.92
CA TYR A 234 16.14 -8.05 12.51
C TYR A 234 16.59 -7.25 11.29
N LYS A 235 17.56 -7.74 10.50
CA LYS A 235 18.08 -7.00 9.33
C LYS A 235 17.02 -6.74 8.25
N ASP A 236 15.99 -7.56 8.20
CA ASP A 236 14.84 -7.47 7.29
C ASP A 236 13.71 -6.57 7.82
N ILE A 237 13.83 -5.97 9.01
CA ILE A 237 12.74 -5.17 9.61
C ILE A 237 12.36 -3.96 8.73
N ASN A 238 13.35 -3.33 8.09
CA ASN A 238 13.11 -2.23 7.16
C ASN A 238 12.28 -2.71 5.97
N GLU A 239 12.63 -3.87 5.38
CA GLU A 239 11.91 -4.45 4.24
C GLU A 239 10.47 -4.79 4.60
N GLN A 240 10.23 -5.32 5.80
CA GLN A 240 8.87 -5.58 6.30
C GLN A 240 8.06 -4.30 6.49
N ILE A 241 8.67 -3.23 7.01
CA ILE A 241 8.02 -1.93 7.13
C ILE A 241 7.68 -1.37 5.75
N ILE A 242 8.63 -1.35 4.82
CA ILE A 242 8.42 -0.85 3.45
C ILE A 242 7.30 -1.63 2.77
N SER A 243 7.34 -2.97 2.83
CA SER A 243 6.29 -3.82 2.26
C SER A 243 4.91 -3.53 2.83
N LEU A 244 4.81 -3.12 4.10
CA LEU A 244 3.54 -2.74 4.70
C LEU A 244 3.11 -1.34 4.24
N LEU A 245 4.04 -0.40 4.16
CA LEU A 245 3.77 0.99 3.77
C LEU A 245 3.26 1.12 2.33
N THR A 246 3.60 0.21 1.41
CA THR A 246 3.03 0.21 0.05
C THR A 246 1.54 -0.11 0.01
N HIS A 247 1.00 -0.68 1.09
CA HIS A 247 -0.40 -1.09 1.26
C HIS A 247 -1.23 -0.09 2.08
N ARG A 248 -0.67 1.06 2.45
CA ARG A 248 -1.42 2.12 3.13
C ARG A 248 -2.38 2.81 2.16
N ILE A 249 -3.45 3.37 2.68
CA ILE A 249 -4.20 4.41 1.96
C ILE A 249 -3.50 5.75 2.25
N PRO A 250 -3.19 6.57 1.23
CA PRO A 250 -2.74 7.94 1.45
C PRO A 250 -3.84 8.76 2.13
N ASP A 251 -3.52 9.35 3.29
CA ASP A 251 -4.42 10.22 4.07
C ASP A 251 -4.58 11.61 3.47
#